data_AF-A0A560CI34-F1
#
_entry.id   AF-A0A560CI34-F1
#
_cell.length_a   1.000
_cell.length_b   1.000
_cell.length_c   1.000
_cell.angle_alpha   90.00
_cell.angle_beta   90.00
_cell.angle_gamma   90.00
#
_symmetry.space_group_name_H-M   'P 1'
#
loop_
_entity.id
_entity.type
_entity.pdbx_description
1 polymer ?
#
loop_
_entity_poly.entity_id
_entity_poly.type
_entity_poly.pdbx_seq_one_letter_code
_entity_poly.pdbx_strand_id
1 'polypeptide(L)'
;MVSLSEAYAIAIGHHRAGRMGEAAGVYRAILDADPRQADALHLLGVLAGQTGRSEEALSLIAQAIALDPEAADYHDNLGSLRRTAGDAARAAAQHARALALEPARAKAAFNRGLALGDLGRVREALGCFRAALLIDPGYGPAALAAGRLLGGGAEPHAAGRWLAHALSLAPDSADGWAAIGRARLAAGEADGAVAGYDRAARLRPDDGAALSNLAMATLQASGALPEFPRADHPEASWAEPLARALDLFLAALERGAGEVAEAALFRTAVLTIHRGMLDDARLERIAEWARDRLRRAPGDGAAAACIAHGLYRRGRLVTASRLTRRCLRGWSEEAIRADPQAAKWRQVDARPVFLDALAGYRPRIAGAGERSMPVPPAAGGGAILLVSVDSGYWRRFGGWFLSHALKDPAGDRVHVHIVNPGAEDRADLDRRCAARPGRLSWSLERIDLSAHAPGAETTYYACARFFVALDLLDRTEAPVFITDIDARCTAPLPPDLRSGADWDLTIMRDRRARGPFDDLIVSFLGVAPTAAGRAFLGLVGAYIGWFFDRGEAAWTLDQAAPYAVLHDWTRRGRAPRLREYEFLRLPWFDFPVKGEG
;
A
#
# COMPACT_ATOMS: atom_id res chain seq x y z
N MET A 1 48.16 16.54 51.53
CA MET A 1 48.54 16.29 50.12
C MET A 1 48.03 14.91 49.76
N VAL A 2 47.09 14.85 48.82
CA VAL A 2 46.65 13.58 48.22
C VAL A 2 47.69 13.21 47.17
N SER A 3 48.14 11.96 47.13
CA SER A 3 49.08 11.51 46.10
C SER A 3 48.40 11.44 44.73
N LEU A 4 49.18 11.48 43.64
CA LEU A 4 48.66 11.39 42.27
C LEU A 4 47.82 10.10 42.07
N SER A 5 48.28 8.97 42.61
CA SER A 5 47.58 7.70 42.56
C SER A 5 46.22 7.74 43.28
N GLU A 6 46.18 8.34 44.47
CA GLU A 6 44.92 8.53 45.21
C GLU A 6 43.97 9.48 44.48
N ALA A 7 44.49 10.54 43.83
CA ALA A 7 43.67 11.45 43.03
C ALA A 7 43.03 10.74 41.83
N TYR A 8 43.78 9.90 41.10
CA TYR A 8 43.23 9.06 40.04
C TYR A 8 42.20 8.06 40.57
N ALA A 9 42.46 7.40 41.70
CA ALA A 9 41.52 6.46 42.31
C ALA A 9 40.19 7.13 42.66
N ILE A 10 40.25 8.36 43.21
CA ILE A 10 39.06 9.19 43.50
C ILE A 10 38.34 9.54 42.19
N ALA A 11 39.05 10.09 41.20
CA ALA A 11 38.46 10.50 39.92
C ALA A 11 37.76 9.35 39.20
N ILE A 12 38.43 8.20 39.09
CA ILE A 12 37.88 6.98 38.49
C ILE A 12 36.70 6.46 39.31
N GLY A 13 36.77 6.55 40.65
CA GLY A 13 35.65 6.20 41.54
C GLY A 13 34.41 7.05 41.28
N HIS A 14 34.56 8.36 41.15
CA HIS A 14 33.47 9.26 40.75
C HIS A 14 32.95 8.94 39.34
N HIS A 15 33.85 8.69 38.39
CA HIS A 15 33.50 8.38 37.00
C HIS A 15 32.68 7.10 36.89
N ARG A 16 33.12 6.02 37.56
CA ARG A 16 32.39 4.74 37.61
C ARG A 16 31.03 4.87 38.30
N ALA A 17 30.90 5.80 39.25
CA ALA A 17 29.64 6.07 39.95
C ALA A 17 28.72 7.07 39.21
N GLY A 18 29.07 7.50 37.99
CA GLY A 18 28.27 8.42 37.18
C GLY A 18 28.33 9.89 37.64
N ARG A 19 29.15 10.20 38.64
CA ARG A 19 29.39 11.57 39.15
C ARG A 19 30.37 12.31 38.24
N MET A 20 29.89 12.64 37.04
CA MET A 20 30.73 13.13 35.94
C MET A 20 31.35 14.51 36.24
N GLY A 21 30.64 15.38 36.96
CA GLY A 21 31.13 16.71 37.32
C GLY A 21 32.29 16.64 38.31
N GLU A 22 32.14 15.80 39.34
CA GLU A 22 33.16 15.57 40.35
C GLU A 22 34.39 14.87 39.78
N ALA A 23 34.20 13.86 38.94
CA ALA A 23 35.32 13.21 38.23
C ALA A 23 36.08 14.21 37.35
N ALA A 24 35.38 15.04 36.58
CA ALA A 24 36.01 16.08 35.76
C ALA A 24 36.78 17.11 36.61
N GLY A 25 36.24 17.48 37.78
CA GLY A 25 36.91 18.38 38.72
C GLY A 25 38.23 17.82 39.22
N VAL A 26 38.26 16.52 39.57
CA VAL A 26 39.50 15.87 40.03
C VAL A 26 40.51 15.71 38.89
N TYR A 27 40.10 15.32 37.68
CA TYR A 27 41.01 15.27 36.53
C TYR A 27 41.59 16.64 36.17
N ARG A 28 40.79 17.72 36.25
CA ARG A 28 41.29 19.08 36.05
C ARG A 28 42.28 19.49 37.13
N ALA A 29 42.02 19.17 38.40
CA ALA A 29 42.97 19.45 39.48
C ALA A 29 44.32 18.73 39.28
N ILE A 30 44.31 17.51 38.72
CA ILE A 30 45.55 16.80 38.32
C ILE A 30 46.28 17.57 37.22
N LEU A 31 45.55 18.06 36.21
CA LEU A 31 46.11 18.81 35.09
C LEU A 31 46.57 20.23 35.45
N ASP A 32 45.94 20.86 36.44
CA ASP A 32 46.36 22.15 36.99
C ASP A 32 47.69 22.01 37.73
N ALA A 33 47.91 20.87 38.40
CA ALA A 33 49.17 20.54 39.06
C ALA A 33 50.27 20.13 38.07
N ASP A 34 49.91 19.38 37.03
CA ASP A 34 50.81 19.02 35.94
C ASP A 34 50.03 18.87 34.60
N PRO A 35 50.14 19.86 33.70
CA PRO A 35 49.44 19.83 32.40
C PRO A 35 49.89 18.71 31.46
N ARG A 36 51.01 18.02 31.75
CA ARG A 36 51.57 16.96 30.90
C ARG A 36 51.18 15.55 31.36
N GLN A 37 50.14 15.42 32.18
CA GLN A 37 49.59 14.14 32.60
C GLN A 37 48.68 13.54 31.51
N ALA A 38 49.26 12.67 30.68
CA ALA A 38 48.57 12.06 29.54
C ALA A 38 47.31 11.28 29.94
N ASP A 39 47.35 10.50 31.02
CA ASP A 39 46.21 9.73 31.53
C ASP A 39 45.04 10.64 31.96
N ALA A 40 45.32 11.74 32.65
CA ALA A 40 44.30 12.70 33.07
C ALA A 40 43.67 13.43 31.87
N LEU A 41 44.47 13.81 30.86
CA LEU A 41 43.97 14.35 29.60
C LEU A 41 43.05 13.35 28.89
N HIS A 42 43.50 12.10 28.77
CA HIS A 42 42.74 11.03 28.14
C HIS A 42 41.40 10.77 28.86
N LEU A 43 41.43 10.57 30.17
CA LEU A 43 40.23 10.24 30.96
C LEU A 43 39.25 11.42 31.04
N LEU A 44 39.75 12.66 31.12
CA LEU A 44 38.91 13.86 31.01
C LEU A 44 38.28 13.95 29.61
N GLY A 45 39.03 13.60 28.56
CA GLY A 45 38.53 13.54 27.19
C GLY A 45 37.44 12.49 26.99
N VAL A 46 37.62 11.28 27.52
CA VAL A 46 36.58 10.22 27.52
C VAL A 46 35.31 10.71 28.22
N LEU A 47 35.45 11.35 29.38
CA LEU A 47 34.33 11.90 30.14
C LEU A 47 33.64 13.05 29.39
N ALA A 48 34.40 13.95 28.75
CA ALA A 48 33.84 15.00 27.89
C ALA A 48 32.98 14.39 26.77
N GLY A 49 33.47 13.35 26.10
CA GLY A 49 32.74 12.63 25.05
C GLY A 49 31.45 11.97 25.55
N GLN A 50 31.49 11.33 26.72
CA GLN A 50 30.30 10.75 27.37
C GLN A 50 29.24 11.79 27.73
N THR A 51 29.65 13.03 27.97
CA THR A 51 28.75 14.17 28.24
C THR A 51 28.40 15.01 27.01
N GLY A 52 28.70 14.52 25.80
CA GLY A 52 28.35 15.19 24.54
C GLY A 52 29.26 16.35 24.12
N ARG A 53 30.35 16.60 24.85
CA ARG A 53 31.34 17.66 24.54
C ARG A 53 32.40 17.12 23.58
N SER A 54 31.97 16.80 22.36
CA SER A 54 32.76 16.05 21.37
C SER A 54 34.04 16.75 20.93
N GLU A 55 34.03 18.07 20.75
CA GLU A 55 35.22 18.83 20.36
C GLU A 55 36.28 18.88 21.47
N GLU A 56 35.85 19.13 22.72
CA GLU A 56 36.70 19.08 23.91
C GLU A 56 37.33 17.69 24.04
N ALA A 57 36.52 16.63 23.87
CA ALA A 57 36.97 15.25 23.93
C ALA A 57 38.05 14.92 22.90
N LEU A 58 37.84 15.30 21.64
CA LEU A 58 38.80 15.09 20.55
C LEU A 58 40.12 15.82 20.81
N SER A 59 40.06 17.06 21.32
CA SER A 59 41.24 17.86 21.65
C SER A 59 42.05 17.24 22.80
N LEU A 60 41.38 16.89 23.90
CA LEU A 60 42.04 16.33 25.08
C LEU A 60 42.71 14.98 24.80
N ILE A 61 42.03 14.07 24.08
CA ILE A 61 42.64 12.78 23.73
C ILE A 61 43.76 12.95 22.70
N ALA A 62 43.68 13.91 21.77
CA ALA A 62 44.79 14.21 20.87
C ALA A 62 46.03 14.73 21.61
N GLN A 63 45.85 15.55 22.65
CA GLN A 63 46.94 15.99 23.52
C GLN A 63 47.55 14.82 24.31
N ALA A 64 46.72 13.91 24.83
CA ALA A 64 47.22 12.70 25.50
C ALA A 64 48.10 11.85 24.57
N ILE A 65 47.66 11.63 23.31
CA ILE A 65 48.44 10.89 22.29
C ILE A 65 49.74 11.61 21.93
N ALA A 66 49.76 12.95 21.91
CA ALA A 66 50.98 13.71 21.64
C ALA A 66 52.02 13.55 22.76
N LEU A 67 51.58 13.31 23.99
CA LEU A 67 52.44 13.08 25.16
C LEU A 67 52.89 11.62 25.27
N ASP A 68 52.00 10.68 24.96
CA ASP A 68 52.30 9.24 24.93
C ASP A 68 51.61 8.55 23.71
N PRO A 69 52.34 8.40 22.59
CA PRO A 69 51.81 7.83 21.35
C PRO A 69 51.80 6.28 21.32
N GLU A 70 52.25 5.62 22.38
CA GLU A 70 52.31 4.15 22.47
C GLU A 70 51.18 3.58 23.34
N ALA A 71 50.37 4.43 23.98
CA ALA A 71 49.17 4.02 24.72
C ALA A 71 48.02 3.63 23.77
N ALA A 72 47.79 2.31 23.63
CA ALA A 72 46.75 1.77 22.75
C ALA A 72 45.33 2.24 23.11
N ASP A 73 45.04 2.44 24.40
CA ASP A 73 43.74 2.93 24.91
C ASP A 73 43.37 4.29 24.33
N TYR A 74 44.35 5.19 24.18
CA TYR A 74 44.10 6.54 23.69
C TYR A 74 43.67 6.52 22.23
N HIS A 75 44.35 5.70 21.42
CA HIS A 75 44.00 5.50 20.02
C HIS A 75 42.62 4.83 19.85
N ASP A 76 42.27 3.82 20.67
CA ASP A 76 40.96 3.17 20.59
C ASP A 76 39.81 4.13 20.96
N ASN A 77 40.00 4.96 21.99
CA ASN A 77 39.00 5.94 22.41
C ASN A 77 38.91 7.13 21.44
N LEU A 78 40.02 7.59 20.87
CA LEU A 78 40.00 8.59 19.80
C LEU A 78 39.25 8.06 18.56
N GLY A 79 39.48 6.80 18.19
CA GLY A 79 38.76 6.14 17.09
C GLY A 79 37.25 6.11 17.34
N SER A 80 36.83 5.75 18.55
CA SER A 80 35.43 5.71 18.95
C SER A 80 34.76 7.09 18.88
N LEU A 81 35.45 8.15 19.34
CA LEU A 81 34.97 9.52 19.23
C LEU A 81 34.87 9.99 17.78
N ARG A 82 35.89 9.70 16.96
CA ARG A 82 35.91 10.05 15.52
C ARG A 82 34.76 9.39 14.76
N ARG A 83 34.47 8.12 15.05
CA ARG A 83 33.34 7.40 14.44
C ARG A 83 32.01 8.05 14.83
N THR A 84 31.84 8.39 16.10
CA THR A 84 30.64 9.10 16.59
C THR A 84 30.48 10.48 15.94
N ALA A 85 31.60 11.15 15.63
CA ALA A 85 31.63 12.40 14.87
C ALA A 85 31.47 12.23 13.35
N GLY A 86 31.23 11.01 12.85
CA GLY A 86 31.04 10.72 11.42
C GLY A 86 32.32 10.53 10.60
N ASP A 87 33.51 10.63 11.23
CA ASP A 87 34.81 10.45 10.57
C ASP A 87 35.27 8.98 10.65
N ALA A 88 34.52 8.10 9.99
CA ALA A 88 34.75 6.65 10.02
C ALA A 88 36.12 6.24 9.44
N ALA A 89 36.65 7.01 8.48
CA ALA A 89 37.97 6.76 7.89
C ALA A 89 39.09 6.97 8.92
N ARG A 90 39.10 8.12 9.62
CA ARG A 90 40.09 8.34 10.69
C ARG A 90 39.85 7.42 11.88
N ALA A 91 38.60 7.09 12.19
CA ALA A 91 38.30 6.11 13.23
C ALA A 91 38.96 4.75 12.96
N ALA A 92 38.78 4.20 11.75
CA ALA A 92 39.39 2.94 11.36
C ALA A 92 40.93 2.97 11.46
N ALA A 93 41.57 4.09 11.11
CA ALA A 93 43.01 4.29 11.24
C ALA A 93 43.47 4.30 12.70
N GLN A 94 42.75 4.98 13.59
CA GLN A 94 43.09 5.02 15.02
C GLN A 94 42.93 3.65 15.68
N HIS A 95 41.86 2.90 15.38
CA HIS A 95 41.73 1.52 15.85
C HIS A 95 42.82 0.60 15.26
N ALA A 96 43.28 0.86 14.03
CA ALA A 96 44.45 0.16 13.47
C ALA A 96 45.70 0.37 14.31
N ARG A 97 45.94 1.63 14.71
CA ARG A 97 47.10 1.99 15.53
C ARG A 97 47.01 1.33 16.91
N ALA A 98 45.85 1.34 17.55
CA ALA A 98 45.62 0.62 18.80
C ALA A 98 45.93 -0.88 18.68
N LEU A 99 45.51 -1.54 17.59
CA LEU A 99 45.78 -2.95 17.34
C LEU A 99 47.24 -3.25 16.98
N ALA A 100 47.96 -2.30 16.38
CA ALA A 100 49.40 -2.43 16.11
C ALA A 100 50.23 -2.37 17.41
N LEU A 101 49.79 -1.56 18.37
CA LEU A 101 50.38 -1.44 19.70
C LEU A 101 50.03 -2.65 20.57
N GLU A 102 48.75 -3.06 20.57
CA GLU A 102 48.25 -4.18 21.36
C GLU A 102 47.32 -5.08 20.51
N PRO A 103 47.86 -6.15 19.89
CA PRO A 103 47.10 -7.01 18.97
C PRO A 103 45.97 -7.81 19.62
N ALA A 104 46.06 -8.12 20.92
CA ALA A 104 45.11 -8.96 21.65
C ALA A 104 43.88 -8.20 22.18
N ARG A 105 43.39 -7.19 21.45
CA ARG A 105 42.25 -6.34 21.86
C ARG A 105 41.00 -6.60 21.02
N ALA A 106 40.15 -7.52 21.48
CA ALA A 106 38.89 -7.86 20.79
C ALA A 106 38.00 -6.62 20.54
N LYS A 107 37.88 -5.73 21.52
CA LYS A 107 37.12 -4.47 21.41
C LYS A 107 37.66 -3.54 20.31
N ALA A 108 38.97 -3.38 20.19
CA ALA A 108 39.58 -2.52 19.17
C ALA A 108 39.39 -3.11 17.76
N ALA A 109 39.52 -4.44 17.62
CA ALA A 109 39.21 -5.15 16.38
C ALA A 109 37.73 -4.98 15.99
N PHE A 110 36.81 -5.16 16.95
CA PHE A 110 35.39 -4.92 16.74
C PHE A 110 35.08 -3.48 16.32
N ASN A 111 35.62 -2.48 17.02
CA ASN A 111 35.40 -1.07 16.72
C ASN A 111 35.95 -0.67 15.34
N ARG A 112 37.12 -1.19 14.96
CA ARG A 112 37.65 -1.06 13.59
C ARG A 112 36.69 -1.65 12.57
N GLY A 113 36.13 -2.82 12.86
CA GLY A 113 35.13 -3.48 12.03
C GLY A 113 33.88 -2.63 11.82
N LEU A 114 33.35 -2.01 12.89
CA LEU A 114 32.22 -1.08 12.79
C LEU A 114 32.56 0.13 11.90
N ALA A 115 33.71 0.77 12.11
CA ALA A 115 34.14 1.92 11.32
C ALA A 115 34.32 1.57 9.83
N LEU A 116 34.87 0.40 9.52
CA LEU A 116 34.98 -0.08 8.14
C LEU A 116 33.61 -0.42 7.52
N GLY A 117 32.68 -0.92 8.33
CA GLY A 117 31.28 -1.14 7.93
C GLY A 117 30.58 0.17 7.55
N ASP A 118 30.77 1.22 8.34
CA ASP A 118 30.22 2.56 8.06
C ASP A 118 30.76 3.15 6.74
N LEU A 119 31.96 2.72 6.30
CA LEU A 119 32.57 3.07 5.01
C LEU A 119 32.13 2.15 3.85
N GLY A 120 31.27 1.15 4.10
CA GLY A 120 30.90 0.14 3.09
C GLY A 120 32.00 -0.87 2.75
N ARG A 121 33.11 -0.91 3.51
CA ARG A 121 34.23 -1.84 3.30
C ARG A 121 33.94 -3.20 3.93
N VAL A 122 32.88 -3.85 3.43
CA VAL A 122 32.27 -5.04 4.04
C VAL A 122 33.27 -6.18 4.29
N ARG A 123 34.11 -6.53 3.31
CA ARG A 123 35.08 -7.63 3.46
C ARG A 123 36.07 -7.39 4.60
N GLU A 124 36.55 -6.17 4.74
CA GLU A 124 37.54 -5.82 5.76
C GLU A 124 36.89 -5.72 7.14
N ALA A 125 35.65 -5.22 7.21
CA ALA A 125 34.87 -5.23 8.44
C ALA A 125 34.66 -6.66 8.96
N LEU A 126 34.28 -7.60 8.08
CA LEU A 126 34.14 -9.02 8.43
C LEU A 126 35.46 -9.63 8.89
N GLY A 127 36.59 -9.26 8.27
CA GLY A 127 37.93 -9.66 8.73
C GLY A 127 38.20 -9.19 10.17
N CYS A 128 37.82 -7.96 10.49
CA CYS A 128 37.97 -7.41 11.84
C CYS A 128 37.05 -8.10 12.86
N PHE A 129 35.80 -8.42 12.50
CA PHE A 129 34.91 -9.18 13.39
C PHE A 129 35.39 -10.62 13.63
N ARG A 130 35.97 -11.28 12.62
CA ARG A 130 36.65 -12.58 12.81
C ARG A 130 37.84 -12.46 13.76
N ALA A 131 38.66 -11.43 13.60
CA ALA A 131 39.79 -11.19 14.50
C ALA A 131 39.34 -10.97 15.95
N ALA A 132 38.26 -10.20 16.16
CA ALA A 132 37.68 -10.02 17.49
C ALA A 132 37.25 -11.35 18.13
N LEU A 133 36.57 -12.23 17.37
CA LEU A 133 36.16 -13.55 17.85
C LEU A 133 37.32 -14.55 18.03
N LEU A 134 38.43 -14.39 17.30
CA LEU A 134 39.64 -15.19 17.53
C LEU A 134 40.33 -14.80 18.84
N ILE A 135 40.31 -13.52 19.19
CA ILE A 135 40.86 -13.00 20.44
C ILE A 135 39.96 -13.38 21.63
N ASP A 136 38.65 -13.18 21.47
CA ASP A 136 37.64 -13.54 22.48
C ASP A 136 36.44 -14.22 21.79
N PRO A 137 36.36 -15.57 21.83
CA PRO A 137 35.24 -16.31 21.25
C PRO A 137 33.87 -15.98 21.86
N GLY A 138 33.85 -15.43 23.08
CA GLY A 138 32.66 -14.97 23.80
C GLY A 138 32.20 -13.56 23.40
N TYR A 139 32.91 -12.88 22.51
CA TYR A 139 32.61 -11.51 22.09
C TYR A 139 31.40 -11.43 21.13
N GLY A 140 30.22 -11.81 21.63
CA GLY A 140 28.96 -11.86 20.90
C GLY A 140 28.59 -10.61 20.08
N PRO A 141 28.91 -9.37 20.51
CA PRO A 141 28.67 -8.18 19.69
C PRO A 141 29.34 -8.21 18.31
N ALA A 142 30.53 -8.82 18.17
CA ALA A 142 31.19 -8.96 16.87
C ALA A 142 30.41 -9.88 15.93
N ALA A 143 29.90 -11.01 16.45
CA ALA A 143 29.09 -11.94 15.67
C ALA A 143 27.76 -11.31 15.23
N LEU A 144 27.09 -10.60 16.13
CA LEU A 144 25.85 -9.89 15.83
C LEU A 144 26.08 -8.78 14.78
N ALA A 145 27.15 -8.00 14.90
CA ALA A 145 27.48 -6.94 13.94
C ALA A 145 27.81 -7.51 12.56
N ALA A 146 28.58 -8.59 12.48
CA ALA A 146 28.85 -9.30 11.22
C ALA A 146 27.56 -9.82 10.56
N GLY A 147 26.68 -10.44 11.37
CA GLY A 147 25.38 -10.92 10.91
C GLY A 147 24.48 -9.80 10.38
N ARG A 148 24.42 -8.66 11.07
CA ARG A 148 23.66 -7.47 10.62
C ARG A 148 24.21 -6.86 9.34
N LEU A 149 25.53 -6.76 9.24
CA LEU A 149 26.21 -6.20 8.06
C LEU A 149 25.93 -7.05 6.81
N LEU A 150 25.95 -8.37 6.94
CA LEU A 150 25.62 -9.30 5.85
C LEU A 150 24.12 -9.32 5.54
N GLY A 151 23.27 -9.35 6.57
CA GLY A 151 21.82 -9.44 6.42
C GLY A 151 21.17 -8.18 5.84
N GLY A 152 21.85 -7.04 5.88
CA GLY A 152 21.44 -5.81 5.19
C GLY A 152 22.15 -5.60 3.84
N GLY A 153 23.00 -6.53 3.40
CA GLY A 153 23.84 -6.42 2.20
C GLY A 153 23.54 -7.48 1.14
N ALA A 154 24.49 -7.69 0.23
CA ALA A 154 24.35 -8.59 -0.93
C ALA A 154 24.41 -10.10 -0.58
N GLU A 155 24.75 -10.46 0.66
CA GLU A 155 25.04 -11.85 1.07
C GLU A 155 24.17 -12.29 2.27
N PRO A 156 22.83 -12.18 2.20
CA PRO A 156 21.95 -12.43 3.33
C PRO A 156 22.02 -13.88 3.85
N HIS A 157 22.25 -14.86 2.98
CA HIS A 157 22.44 -16.26 3.36
C HIS A 157 23.69 -16.47 4.24
N ALA A 158 24.74 -15.68 4.03
CA ALA A 158 25.96 -15.77 4.82
C ALA A 158 25.78 -15.23 6.26
N ALA A 159 24.76 -14.40 6.50
CA ALA A 159 24.46 -13.86 7.82
C ALA A 159 24.05 -14.95 8.83
N GLY A 160 23.41 -16.03 8.37
CA GLY A 160 22.84 -17.07 9.23
C GLY A 160 23.83 -17.68 10.22
N ARG A 161 25.07 -17.98 9.76
CA ARG A 161 26.11 -18.56 10.64
C ARG A 161 26.56 -17.60 11.73
N TRP A 162 26.73 -16.33 11.39
CA TRP A 162 27.12 -15.29 12.32
C TRP A 162 26.05 -15.03 13.37
N LEU A 163 24.79 -14.95 12.93
CA LEU A 163 23.66 -14.74 13.82
C LEU A 163 23.38 -15.97 14.70
N ALA A 164 23.58 -17.19 14.20
CA ALA A 164 23.50 -18.41 15.00
C ALA A 164 24.57 -18.42 16.11
N HIS A 165 25.81 -18.01 15.83
CA HIS A 165 26.84 -17.85 16.86
C HIS A 165 26.50 -16.75 17.86
N ALA A 166 25.96 -15.61 17.40
CA ALA A 166 25.54 -14.56 18.31
C ALA A 166 24.42 -15.02 19.26
N LEU A 167 23.48 -15.81 18.75
CA LEU A 167 22.35 -16.36 19.53
C LEU A 167 22.75 -17.56 20.39
N SER A 168 23.81 -18.31 20.07
CA SER A 168 24.32 -19.34 20.99
C SER A 168 24.93 -18.73 22.24
N LEU A 169 25.56 -17.56 22.11
CA LEU A 169 26.09 -16.77 23.23
C LEU A 169 25.00 -16.02 24.00
N ALA A 170 23.96 -15.56 23.32
CA ALA A 170 22.85 -14.81 23.93
C ALA A 170 21.48 -15.21 23.33
N PRO A 171 20.88 -16.34 23.77
CA PRO A 171 19.64 -16.87 23.20
C PRO A 171 18.42 -15.95 23.33
N ASP A 172 18.40 -15.07 24.33
CA ASP A 172 17.33 -14.10 24.60
C ASP A 172 17.62 -12.70 24.06
N SER A 173 18.56 -12.59 23.11
CA SER A 173 18.84 -11.33 22.41
C SER A 173 17.74 -11.00 21.39
N ALA A 174 16.80 -10.13 21.76
CA ALA A 174 15.79 -9.61 20.83
C ALA A 174 16.42 -9.00 19.57
N ASP A 175 17.55 -8.33 19.75
CA ASP A 175 18.36 -7.74 18.68
C ASP A 175 18.97 -8.76 17.71
N GLY A 176 19.34 -9.94 18.21
CA GLY A 176 19.79 -11.08 17.41
C GLY A 176 18.64 -11.70 16.63
N TRP A 177 17.49 -11.92 17.27
CA TRP A 177 16.30 -12.46 16.61
C TRP A 177 15.73 -11.51 15.55
N ALA A 178 15.73 -10.20 15.79
CA ALA A 178 15.36 -9.20 14.79
C ALA A 178 16.34 -9.19 13.61
N ALA A 179 17.64 -9.41 13.85
CA ALA A 179 18.63 -9.53 12.79
C ALA A 179 18.44 -10.81 11.95
N ILE A 180 18.05 -11.94 12.57
CA ILE A 180 17.62 -13.15 11.85
C ILE A 180 16.41 -12.85 10.97
N GLY A 181 15.39 -12.19 11.53
CA GLY A 181 14.19 -11.78 10.81
C GLY A 181 14.54 -10.97 9.55
N ARG A 182 15.40 -9.96 9.71
CA ARG A 182 15.88 -9.11 8.61
C ARG A 182 16.66 -9.88 7.55
N ALA A 183 17.62 -10.70 7.96
CA ALA A 183 18.46 -11.46 7.03
C ALA A 183 17.63 -12.43 6.20
N ARG A 184 16.67 -13.12 6.82
CA ARG A 184 15.75 -14.02 6.12
C ARG A 184 14.81 -13.29 5.17
N LEU A 185 14.31 -12.13 5.58
CA LEU A 185 13.49 -11.29 4.70
C LEU A 185 14.27 -10.87 3.45
N ALA A 186 15.53 -10.46 3.62
CA ALA A 186 16.43 -10.11 2.52
C ALA A 186 16.79 -11.32 1.63
N ALA A 187 16.79 -12.53 2.19
CA ALA A 187 16.94 -13.79 1.44
C ALA A 187 15.65 -14.27 0.74
N GLY A 188 14.52 -13.58 0.93
CA GLY A 188 13.21 -13.99 0.40
C GLY A 188 12.51 -15.08 1.24
N GLU A 189 13.06 -15.45 2.39
CA GLU A 189 12.52 -16.47 3.30
C GLU A 189 11.48 -15.85 4.26
N ALA A 190 10.33 -15.44 3.73
CA ALA A 190 9.35 -14.66 4.47
C ALA A 190 8.81 -15.34 5.75
N ASP A 191 8.52 -16.64 5.71
CA ASP A 191 8.03 -17.39 6.89
C ASP A 191 9.10 -17.45 8.00
N GLY A 192 10.35 -17.67 7.59
CA GLY A 192 11.48 -17.66 8.49
C GLY A 192 11.75 -16.26 9.07
N ALA A 193 11.45 -15.20 8.32
CA ALA A 193 11.53 -13.83 8.79
C ALA A 193 10.47 -13.54 9.86
N VAL A 194 9.22 -13.98 9.64
CA VAL A 194 8.14 -13.90 10.64
C VAL A 194 8.58 -14.56 11.94
N ALA A 195 9.11 -15.79 11.89
CA ALA A 195 9.57 -16.50 13.10
C ALA A 195 10.64 -15.72 13.88
N GLY A 196 11.61 -15.11 13.19
CA GLY A 196 12.65 -14.29 13.81
C GLY A 196 12.10 -13.04 14.48
N TYR A 197 11.28 -12.26 13.78
CA TYR A 197 10.66 -11.06 14.33
C TYR A 197 9.65 -11.36 15.45
N ASP A 198 8.96 -12.50 15.37
CA ASP A 198 8.01 -12.96 16.38
C ASP A 198 8.72 -13.31 17.70
N ARG A 199 9.90 -13.94 17.63
CA ARG A 199 10.75 -14.15 18.81
C ARG A 199 11.29 -12.83 19.36
N ALA A 200 11.70 -11.89 18.50
CA ALA A 200 12.15 -10.57 18.91
C ALA A 200 11.05 -9.77 19.63
N ALA A 201 9.85 -9.74 19.07
CA ALA A 201 8.68 -9.05 19.64
C ALA A 201 8.26 -9.65 20.98
N ARG A 202 8.36 -10.98 21.18
CA ARG A 202 8.13 -11.60 22.50
C ARG A 202 9.14 -11.18 23.56
N LEU A 203 10.39 -10.96 23.17
CA LEU A 203 11.46 -10.53 24.09
C LEU A 203 11.38 -9.03 24.41
N ARG A 204 10.79 -8.22 23.52
CA ARG A 204 10.53 -6.78 23.73
C ARG A 204 9.09 -6.44 23.33
N PRO A 205 8.08 -6.83 24.14
CA PRO A 205 6.69 -6.62 23.80
C PRO A 205 6.28 -5.14 23.77
N ASP A 206 7.04 -4.27 24.42
CA ASP A 206 6.80 -2.82 24.46
C ASP A 206 7.55 -2.05 23.36
N ASP A 207 8.31 -2.74 22.50
CA ASP A 207 9.03 -2.13 21.38
C ASP A 207 8.12 -2.07 20.14
N GLY A 208 7.57 -0.89 19.87
CA GLY A 208 6.74 -0.64 18.70
C GLY A 208 7.46 -0.92 17.36
N ALA A 209 8.77 -0.72 17.28
CA ALA A 209 9.53 -1.02 16.06
C ALA A 209 9.64 -2.53 15.83
N ALA A 210 9.81 -3.33 16.88
CA ALA A 210 9.81 -4.80 16.78
C ALA A 210 8.46 -5.32 16.27
N LEU A 211 7.35 -4.80 16.80
CA LEU A 211 5.99 -5.16 16.35
C LEU A 211 5.73 -4.72 14.91
N SER A 212 6.16 -3.52 14.52
CA SER A 212 6.02 -3.04 13.14
C SER A 212 6.82 -3.91 12.15
N ASN A 213 8.00 -4.39 12.52
CA ASN A 213 8.78 -5.29 11.68
C ASN A 213 8.09 -6.66 11.53
N LEU A 214 7.50 -7.18 12.62
CA LEU A 214 6.71 -8.40 12.57
C LEU A 214 5.45 -8.24 11.70
N ALA A 215 4.76 -7.10 11.78
CA ALA A 215 3.60 -6.79 10.95
C ALA A 215 3.98 -6.81 9.46
N MET A 216 5.09 -6.15 9.10
CA MET A 216 5.58 -6.11 7.72
C MET A 216 5.99 -7.49 7.21
N ALA A 217 6.72 -8.27 8.03
CA ALA A 217 7.10 -9.62 7.66
C ALA A 217 5.87 -10.54 7.49
N THR A 218 4.85 -10.38 8.34
CA THR A 218 3.58 -11.12 8.23
C THR A 218 2.87 -10.78 6.92
N LEU A 219 2.84 -9.50 6.55
CA LEU A 219 2.24 -9.04 5.31
C LEU A 219 2.98 -9.57 4.07
N GLN A 220 4.32 -9.54 4.07
CA GLN A 220 5.11 -10.12 2.98
C GLN A 220 4.95 -11.65 2.88
N ALA A 221 4.94 -12.35 4.03
CA ALA A 221 4.75 -13.80 4.06
C ALA A 221 3.37 -14.24 3.58
N SER A 222 2.36 -13.37 3.68
CA SER A 222 0.99 -13.67 3.25
C SER A 222 0.82 -13.82 1.74
N GLY A 223 1.72 -13.27 0.92
CA GLY A 223 1.55 -13.21 -0.53
C GLY A 223 0.56 -12.14 -1.03
N ALA A 224 -0.09 -11.39 -0.12
CA ALA A 224 -1.12 -10.40 -0.47
C ALA A 224 -0.57 -9.11 -1.10
N LEU A 225 0.73 -8.84 -0.94
CA LEU A 225 1.39 -7.71 -1.57
C LEU A 225 1.74 -8.04 -3.03
N PRO A 226 1.33 -7.22 -4.01
CA PRO A 226 1.69 -7.43 -5.41
C PRO A 226 3.20 -7.50 -5.67
N GLU A 227 4.00 -6.86 -4.83
CA GLU A 227 5.46 -6.86 -4.89
C GLU A 227 6.08 -8.19 -4.42
N PHE A 228 5.32 -8.98 -3.67
CA PHE A 228 5.75 -10.25 -3.06
C PHE A 228 4.70 -11.36 -3.24
N PRO A 229 4.33 -11.71 -4.48
CA PRO A 229 3.30 -12.72 -4.72
C PRO A 229 3.81 -14.11 -4.32
N ARG A 230 2.93 -14.93 -3.75
CA ARG A 230 3.21 -16.32 -3.36
C ARG A 230 2.17 -17.25 -3.95
N ALA A 231 2.60 -18.13 -4.87
CA ALA A 231 1.70 -19.08 -5.53
C ALA A 231 1.11 -20.10 -4.55
N ASP A 232 1.83 -20.40 -3.47
CA ASP A 232 1.42 -21.27 -2.35
C ASP A 232 0.45 -20.57 -1.37
N HIS A 233 0.22 -19.26 -1.51
CA HIS A 233 -0.72 -18.48 -0.71
C HIS A 233 -1.80 -17.84 -1.60
N PRO A 234 -2.83 -18.61 -2.01
CA PRO A 234 -3.94 -18.05 -2.79
C PRO A 234 -4.73 -17.02 -1.97
N GLU A 235 -5.46 -16.12 -2.64
CA GLU A 235 -6.21 -15.03 -2.00
C GLU A 235 -7.12 -15.50 -0.85
N ALA A 236 -7.71 -16.70 -0.95
CA ALA A 236 -8.53 -17.30 0.10
C ALA A 236 -7.79 -17.49 1.44
N SER A 237 -6.46 -17.57 1.45
CA SER A 237 -5.65 -17.72 2.68
C SER A 237 -5.18 -16.40 3.29
N TRP A 238 -5.43 -15.25 2.64
CA TRP A 238 -4.89 -13.96 3.07
C TRP A 238 -5.58 -13.38 4.32
N ALA A 239 -6.81 -13.79 4.62
CA ALA A 239 -7.64 -13.15 5.64
C ALA A 239 -6.97 -13.10 7.03
N GLU A 240 -6.44 -14.24 7.50
CA GLU A 240 -5.81 -14.34 8.82
C GLU A 240 -4.47 -13.57 8.90
N PRO A 241 -3.52 -13.74 7.97
CA PRO A 241 -2.30 -12.93 7.93
C PRO A 241 -2.54 -11.42 7.84
N LEU A 242 -3.52 -10.97 7.04
CA LEU A 242 -3.87 -9.56 6.94
C LEU A 242 -4.44 -9.02 8.26
N ALA A 243 -5.34 -9.75 8.90
CA ALA A 243 -5.88 -9.39 10.21
C ALA A 243 -4.76 -9.30 11.27
N ARG A 244 -3.86 -10.29 11.30
CA ARG A 244 -2.69 -10.31 12.19
C ARG A 244 -1.77 -9.11 11.95
N ALA A 245 -1.47 -8.79 10.70
CA ALA A 245 -0.61 -7.64 10.37
C ALA A 245 -1.23 -6.31 10.84
N LEU A 246 -2.54 -6.12 10.64
CA LEU A 246 -3.25 -4.93 11.10
C LEU A 246 -3.22 -4.80 12.64
N ASP A 247 -3.46 -5.90 13.36
CA ASP A 247 -3.41 -5.89 14.83
C ASP A 247 -2.00 -5.57 15.35
N LEU A 248 -0.97 -6.10 14.70
CA LEU A 248 0.43 -5.80 15.03
C LEU A 248 0.79 -4.35 14.75
N PHE A 249 0.33 -3.77 13.64
CA PHE A 249 0.53 -2.35 13.36
C PHE A 249 -0.18 -1.45 14.39
N LEU A 250 -1.43 -1.75 14.75
CA LEU A 250 -2.14 -1.01 15.79
C LEU A 250 -1.38 -1.08 17.13
N ALA A 251 -0.97 -2.29 17.53
CA ALA A 251 -0.19 -2.50 18.75
C ALA A 251 1.18 -1.78 18.72
N ALA A 252 1.82 -1.70 17.54
CA ALA A 252 3.06 -0.97 17.33
C ALA A 252 2.87 0.54 17.53
N LEU A 253 1.79 1.12 16.99
CA LEU A 253 1.48 2.55 17.13
C LEU A 253 1.14 2.93 18.58
N GLU A 254 0.40 2.07 19.28
CA GLU A 254 0.13 2.21 20.72
C GLU A 254 1.42 2.23 21.56
N ARG A 255 2.52 1.68 21.02
CA ARG A 255 3.87 1.62 21.63
C ARG A 255 4.88 2.58 21.00
N GLY A 256 4.39 3.64 20.34
CA GLY A 256 5.24 4.72 19.84
C GLY A 256 5.96 4.42 18.51
N ALA A 257 5.49 3.45 17.73
CA ALA A 257 5.97 3.30 16.35
C ALA A 257 5.66 4.57 15.52
N GLY A 258 6.59 4.94 14.63
CA GLY A 258 6.52 6.19 13.88
C GLY A 258 5.64 6.15 12.63
N GLU A 259 5.70 7.22 11.84
CA GLU A 259 4.83 7.45 10.67
C GLU A 259 4.93 6.37 9.58
N VAL A 260 6.05 5.66 9.49
CA VAL A 260 6.22 4.55 8.54
C VAL A 260 5.25 3.40 8.85
N ALA A 261 5.09 3.05 10.14
CA ALA A 261 4.14 2.04 10.59
C ALA A 261 2.70 2.51 10.38
N GLU A 262 2.44 3.80 10.64
CA GLU A 262 1.13 4.44 10.46
C GLU A 262 0.69 4.39 8.98
N ALA A 263 1.57 4.75 8.05
CA ALA A 263 1.28 4.69 6.62
C ALA A 263 1.10 3.23 6.12
N ALA A 264 1.88 2.29 6.67
CA ALA A 264 1.74 0.87 6.36
C ALA A 264 0.39 0.30 6.85
N LEU A 265 -0.08 0.72 8.03
CA LEU A 265 -1.40 0.37 8.56
C LEU A 265 -2.51 0.76 7.59
N PHE A 266 -2.54 2.02 7.13
CA PHE A 266 -3.63 2.49 6.26
C PHE A 266 -3.60 1.83 4.88
N ARG A 267 -2.42 1.64 4.28
CA ARG A 267 -2.32 0.92 3.00
C ARG A 267 -2.78 -0.53 3.13
N THR A 268 -2.39 -1.20 4.21
CA THR A 268 -2.85 -2.57 4.52
C THR A 268 -4.36 -2.59 4.71
N ALA A 269 -4.92 -1.64 5.47
CA ALA A 269 -6.36 -1.56 5.70
C ALA A 269 -7.14 -1.38 4.40
N VAL A 270 -6.68 -0.47 3.51
CA VAL A 270 -7.27 -0.25 2.18
C VAL A 270 -7.20 -1.52 1.33
N LEU A 271 -6.07 -2.23 1.31
CA LEU A 271 -5.96 -3.53 0.64
C LEU A 271 -7.00 -4.52 1.19
N THR A 272 -7.06 -4.67 2.51
CA THR A 272 -7.98 -5.61 3.17
C THR A 272 -9.46 -5.25 2.94
N ILE A 273 -9.80 -3.95 2.84
CA ILE A 273 -11.14 -3.47 2.45
C ILE A 273 -11.49 -3.91 1.03
N HIS A 274 -10.61 -3.65 0.05
CA HIS A 274 -10.86 -3.98 -1.37
C HIS A 274 -10.92 -5.48 -1.65
N ARG A 275 -10.49 -6.30 -0.68
CA ARG A 275 -10.61 -7.77 -0.69
C ARG A 275 -11.85 -8.27 0.08
N GLY A 276 -12.57 -7.38 0.76
CA GLY A 276 -13.73 -7.75 1.56
C GLY A 276 -13.39 -8.51 2.83
N MET A 277 -12.17 -8.35 3.34
CA MET A 277 -11.62 -9.12 4.46
C MET A 277 -11.50 -8.30 5.76
N LEU A 278 -11.79 -6.99 5.72
CA LEU A 278 -11.66 -6.12 6.89
C LEU A 278 -12.99 -6.04 7.63
N ASP A 279 -12.99 -6.41 8.91
CA ASP A 279 -14.14 -6.24 9.80
C ASP A 279 -14.31 -4.78 10.27
N ASP A 280 -15.51 -4.46 10.74
CA ASP A 280 -15.85 -3.11 11.15
C ASP A 280 -15.07 -2.67 12.39
N ALA A 281 -14.87 -3.54 13.39
CA ALA A 281 -14.20 -3.19 14.64
C ALA A 281 -12.75 -2.71 14.41
N ARG A 282 -12.00 -3.42 13.55
CA ARG A 282 -10.65 -2.98 13.14
C ARG A 282 -10.72 -1.68 12.36
N LEU A 283 -11.67 -1.52 11.43
CA LEU A 283 -11.83 -0.29 10.67
C LEU A 283 -12.15 0.91 11.57
N GLU A 284 -12.91 0.74 12.66
CA GLU A 284 -13.19 1.83 13.60
C GLU A 284 -11.90 2.32 14.29
N ARG A 285 -11.10 1.39 14.82
CA ARG A 285 -9.79 1.70 15.45
C ARG A 285 -8.82 2.35 14.46
N ILE A 286 -8.73 1.83 13.24
CA ILE A 286 -7.88 2.38 12.19
C ILE A 286 -8.33 3.79 11.80
N ALA A 287 -9.64 4.03 11.74
CA ALA A 287 -10.18 5.35 11.42
C ALA A 287 -9.87 6.41 12.49
N GLU A 288 -9.65 6.02 13.76
CA GLU A 288 -9.21 6.94 14.81
C GLU A 288 -7.78 7.44 14.57
N TRP A 289 -6.86 6.52 14.29
CA TRP A 289 -5.50 6.85 13.88
C TRP A 289 -5.48 7.69 12.60
N ALA A 290 -6.29 7.32 11.60
CA ALA A 290 -6.40 8.08 10.36
C ALA A 290 -6.85 9.54 10.56
N ARG A 291 -7.73 9.81 11.55
CA ARG A 291 -8.14 11.19 11.87
C ARG A 291 -7.00 11.99 12.49
N ASP A 292 -6.12 11.36 13.26
CA ASP A 292 -4.91 12.02 13.75
C ASP A 292 -3.92 12.29 12.62
N ARG A 293 -3.68 11.29 11.77
CA ARG A 293 -2.86 11.44 10.56
C ARG A 293 -3.29 12.63 9.71
N LEU A 294 -4.58 12.75 9.39
CA LEU A 294 -5.07 13.84 8.54
C LEU A 294 -5.01 15.22 9.18
N ARG A 295 -4.87 15.33 10.51
CA ARG A 295 -4.61 16.61 11.18
C ARG A 295 -3.17 17.07 10.95
N ARG A 296 -2.21 16.14 10.87
CA ARG A 296 -0.78 16.40 10.63
C ARG A 296 -0.41 16.42 9.15
N ALA A 297 -1.03 15.56 8.36
CA ALA A 297 -0.78 15.33 6.94
C ALA A 297 -2.12 15.22 6.17
N PRO A 298 -2.75 16.36 5.82
CA PRO A 298 -4.04 16.37 5.10
C PRO A 298 -4.00 15.70 3.71
N GLY A 299 -2.79 15.49 3.17
CA GLY A 299 -2.51 14.87 1.88
C GLY A 299 -2.44 13.33 1.88
N ASP A 300 -2.87 12.64 2.94
CA ASP A 300 -2.79 11.18 3.02
C ASP A 300 -4.08 10.52 2.51
N GLY A 301 -4.06 10.07 1.24
CA GLY A 301 -5.24 9.47 0.59
C GLY A 301 -5.67 8.14 1.21
N ALA A 302 -4.74 7.33 1.69
CA ALA A 302 -5.05 6.06 2.35
C ALA A 302 -5.72 6.28 3.72
N ALA A 303 -5.25 7.24 4.51
CA ALA A 303 -5.90 7.64 5.76
C ALA A 303 -7.32 8.18 5.49
N ALA A 304 -7.48 9.07 4.50
CA ALA A 304 -8.78 9.59 4.11
C ALA A 304 -9.74 8.47 3.68
N ALA A 305 -9.26 7.49 2.92
CA ALA A 305 -10.04 6.32 2.50
C ALA A 305 -10.52 5.49 3.69
N CYS A 306 -9.66 5.21 4.68
CA CYS A 306 -10.05 4.45 5.87
C CYS A 306 -11.25 5.11 6.59
N ILE A 307 -11.21 6.43 6.77
CA ILE A 307 -12.33 7.17 7.39
C ILE A 307 -13.56 7.16 6.48
N ALA A 308 -13.38 7.35 5.17
CA ALA A 308 -14.47 7.36 4.21
C ALA A 308 -15.20 6.01 4.12
N HIS A 309 -14.47 4.89 4.11
CA HIS A 309 -15.03 3.55 4.19
C HIS A 309 -15.77 3.33 5.51
N GLY A 310 -15.19 3.74 6.65
CA GLY A 310 -15.85 3.64 7.95
C GLY A 310 -17.14 4.47 8.04
N LEU A 311 -17.23 5.61 7.35
CA LEU A 311 -18.46 6.39 7.24
C LEU A 311 -19.47 5.71 6.30
N TYR A 312 -19.02 5.21 5.16
CA TYR A 312 -19.86 4.49 4.20
C TYR A 312 -20.52 3.25 4.83
N ARG A 313 -19.76 2.41 5.56
CA ARG A 313 -20.29 1.20 6.22
C ARG A 313 -21.34 1.49 7.28
N ARG A 314 -21.30 2.69 7.89
CA ARG A 314 -22.33 3.18 8.81
C ARG A 314 -23.51 3.90 8.10
N GLY A 315 -23.63 3.75 6.78
CA GLY A 315 -24.70 4.38 5.99
C GLY A 315 -24.52 5.89 5.77
N ARG A 316 -23.35 6.46 6.06
CA ARG A 316 -23.09 7.92 6.03
C ARG A 316 -22.33 8.36 4.77
N LEU A 317 -22.72 7.86 3.59
CA LEU A 317 -22.04 8.14 2.32
C LEU A 317 -21.93 9.64 2.00
N VAL A 318 -22.98 10.43 2.28
CA VAL A 318 -22.93 11.89 2.11
C VAL A 318 -21.82 12.54 2.95
N THR A 319 -21.62 12.04 4.18
CA THR A 319 -20.54 12.52 5.05
C THR A 319 -19.18 12.10 4.50
N ALA A 320 -19.04 10.84 4.04
CA ALA A 320 -17.83 10.35 3.40
C ALA A 320 -17.44 11.21 2.18
N SER A 321 -18.40 11.49 1.29
CA SER A 321 -18.19 12.32 0.11
C SER A 321 -17.77 13.76 0.43
N ARG A 322 -18.34 14.36 1.49
CA ARG A 322 -17.91 15.69 1.96
C ARG A 322 -16.50 15.67 2.53
N LEU A 323 -16.16 14.64 3.31
CA LEU A 323 -14.83 14.48 3.88
C LEU A 323 -13.78 14.36 2.78
N THR A 324 -13.96 13.44 1.83
CA THR A 324 -12.98 13.18 0.77
C THR A 324 -12.75 14.43 -0.06
N ARG A 325 -13.82 15.12 -0.49
CA ARG A 325 -13.68 16.42 -1.20
C ARG A 325 -12.97 17.48 -0.39
N ARG A 326 -13.14 17.51 0.93
CA ARG A 326 -12.41 18.44 1.81
C ARG A 326 -10.93 18.10 1.86
N CYS A 327 -10.58 16.81 1.99
CA CYS A 327 -9.21 16.34 2.01
C CYS A 327 -8.48 16.61 0.69
N LEU A 328 -9.18 16.54 -0.43
CA LEU A 328 -8.62 16.83 -1.76
C LEU A 328 -8.50 18.33 -2.08
N ARG A 329 -8.94 19.23 -1.19
CA ARG A 329 -8.77 20.68 -1.42
C ARG A 329 -7.29 21.03 -1.45
N GLY A 330 -6.86 21.68 -2.53
CA GLY A 330 -5.47 22.10 -2.71
C GLY A 330 -4.56 21.03 -3.30
N TRP A 331 -5.07 19.82 -3.58
CA TRP A 331 -4.34 18.84 -4.37
C TRP A 331 -4.34 19.25 -5.85
N SER A 332 -3.23 19.00 -6.54
CA SER A 332 -3.18 19.10 -7.99
C SER A 332 -3.90 17.92 -8.64
N GLU A 333 -4.38 18.09 -9.87
CA GLU A 333 -4.96 16.99 -10.66
C GLU A 333 -3.98 15.82 -10.85
N GLU A 334 -2.69 16.12 -10.97
CA GLU A 334 -1.64 15.11 -11.04
C GLU A 334 -1.54 14.31 -9.74
N ALA A 335 -1.56 14.96 -8.57
CA ALA A 335 -1.51 14.29 -7.28
C ALA A 335 -2.76 13.42 -7.04
N ILE A 336 -3.95 13.90 -7.41
CA ILE A 336 -5.19 13.11 -7.30
C ILE A 336 -5.12 11.86 -8.18
N ARG A 337 -4.55 11.96 -9.39
CA ARG A 337 -4.39 10.82 -10.29
C ARG A 337 -3.31 9.84 -9.81
N ALA A 338 -2.25 10.34 -9.18
CA ALA A 338 -1.17 9.52 -8.65
C ALA A 338 -1.58 8.72 -7.40
N ASP A 339 -2.58 9.17 -6.64
CA ASP A 339 -3.12 8.45 -5.48
C ASP A 339 -4.41 7.67 -5.86
N PRO A 340 -4.37 6.32 -5.86
CA PRO A 340 -5.52 5.51 -6.28
C PRO A 340 -6.78 5.72 -5.44
N GLN A 341 -6.62 6.03 -4.14
CA GLN A 341 -7.77 6.23 -3.27
C GLN A 341 -8.38 7.63 -3.46
N ALA A 342 -7.54 8.65 -3.65
CA ALA A 342 -7.98 9.99 -4.01
C ALA A 342 -8.80 9.97 -5.30
N ALA A 343 -8.27 9.32 -6.35
CA ALA A 343 -8.94 9.19 -7.65
C ALA A 343 -10.31 8.52 -7.52
N LYS A 344 -10.39 7.35 -6.83
CA LYS A 344 -11.65 6.61 -6.61
C LYS A 344 -12.66 7.43 -5.80
N TRP A 345 -12.27 7.95 -4.64
CA TRP A 345 -13.18 8.67 -3.75
C TRP A 345 -13.61 10.03 -4.30
N ARG A 346 -12.86 10.62 -5.24
CA ARG A 346 -13.31 11.81 -5.98
C ARG A 346 -14.54 11.51 -6.84
N GLN A 347 -14.60 10.32 -7.46
CA GLN A 347 -15.74 9.91 -8.29
C GLN A 347 -17.03 9.71 -7.48
N VAL A 348 -16.95 9.67 -6.13
CA VAL A 348 -18.11 9.46 -5.23
C VAL A 348 -18.65 10.81 -4.74
N ASP A 349 -19.62 11.38 -5.46
CA ASP A 349 -20.39 12.56 -5.08
C ASP A 349 -21.83 12.19 -4.72
N ALA A 350 -22.06 11.98 -3.42
CA ALA A 350 -23.37 11.68 -2.88
C ALA A 350 -24.07 12.92 -2.32
N ARG A 351 -23.57 14.13 -2.58
CA ARG A 351 -24.14 15.36 -1.99
C ARG A 351 -25.46 15.70 -2.68
N PRO A 352 -26.54 15.97 -1.93
CA PRO A 352 -27.84 16.32 -2.52
C PRO A 352 -27.76 17.49 -3.51
N VAL A 353 -27.04 18.57 -3.14
CA VAL A 353 -26.84 19.74 -4.00
C VAL A 353 -26.19 19.41 -5.35
N PHE A 354 -25.30 18.42 -5.39
CA PHE A 354 -24.67 17.99 -6.62
C PHE A 354 -25.65 17.22 -7.49
N LEU A 355 -26.34 16.22 -6.92
CA LEU A 355 -27.32 15.41 -7.64
C LEU A 355 -28.52 16.23 -8.12
N ASP A 356 -28.94 17.24 -7.36
CA ASP A 356 -29.98 18.18 -7.77
C ASP A 356 -29.52 19.04 -8.96
N ALA A 357 -28.25 19.45 -8.99
CA ALA A 357 -27.67 20.22 -10.11
C ALA A 357 -27.52 19.39 -11.41
N LEU A 358 -27.49 18.06 -11.30
CA LEU A 358 -27.52 17.18 -12.47
C LEU A 358 -28.91 17.12 -13.13
N ALA A 359 -29.97 17.50 -12.42
CA ALA A 359 -31.31 17.56 -12.98
C ALA A 359 -31.37 18.63 -14.08
N GLY A 360 -31.50 18.21 -15.34
CA GLY A 360 -31.48 19.11 -16.49
C GLY A 360 -30.08 19.36 -17.06
N TYR A 361 -29.02 18.87 -16.42
CA TYR A 361 -27.68 18.89 -17.01
C TYR A 361 -27.66 18.06 -18.31
N ARG A 362 -27.04 18.62 -19.35
CA ARG A 362 -26.84 17.97 -20.65
C ARG A 362 -25.35 17.81 -20.85
N PRO A 363 -24.82 16.58 -20.72
CA PRO A 363 -23.38 16.36 -20.79
C PRO A 363 -22.86 16.59 -22.21
N ARG A 364 -21.84 17.45 -22.36
CA ARG A 364 -21.26 17.75 -23.69
C ARG A 364 -20.61 16.52 -24.28
N ILE A 365 -19.96 15.71 -23.44
CA ILE A 365 -19.31 14.47 -23.85
C ILE A 365 -20.26 13.50 -24.57
N ALA A 366 -21.55 13.47 -24.22
CA ALA A 366 -22.52 12.57 -24.86
C ALA A 366 -22.81 12.94 -26.33
N GLY A 367 -22.52 14.19 -26.72
CA GLY A 367 -22.62 14.67 -28.10
C GLY A 367 -21.26 14.98 -28.74
N ALA A 368 -20.15 14.67 -28.06
CA ALA A 368 -18.81 14.95 -28.55
C ALA A 368 -18.33 13.90 -29.58
N GLY A 369 -18.96 12.72 -29.61
CA GLY A 369 -18.64 11.64 -30.53
C GLY A 369 -19.65 11.46 -31.66
N GLU A 370 -19.19 10.98 -32.81
CA GLU A 370 -20.06 10.53 -33.89
C GLU A 370 -20.53 9.11 -33.59
N ARG A 371 -21.79 8.97 -33.16
CA ARG A 371 -22.41 7.67 -32.86
C ARG A 371 -23.28 7.20 -34.02
N SER A 372 -22.98 6.00 -34.53
CA SER A 372 -23.76 5.30 -35.54
C SER A 372 -24.51 4.12 -34.90
N MET A 373 -25.83 4.09 -35.05
CA MET A 373 -26.70 2.98 -34.61
C MET A 373 -27.57 2.50 -35.77
N PRO A 374 -26.98 1.92 -36.84
CA PRO A 374 -27.70 1.66 -38.09
C PRO A 374 -28.74 0.53 -37.97
N VAL A 375 -28.61 -0.33 -36.96
CA VAL A 375 -29.53 -1.43 -36.71
C VAL A 375 -29.93 -1.42 -35.23
N PRO A 376 -31.08 -0.83 -34.84
CA PRO A 376 -31.68 -1.16 -33.55
C PRO A 376 -32.03 -2.67 -33.55
N PRO A 377 -31.92 -3.37 -32.41
CA PRO A 377 -32.35 -4.76 -32.33
C PRO A 377 -33.80 -4.88 -32.84
N ALA A 378 -34.08 -5.85 -33.71
CA ALA A 378 -35.38 -6.00 -34.38
C ALA A 378 -36.55 -5.92 -33.39
N ALA A 379 -37.60 -5.17 -33.72
CA ALA A 379 -38.81 -5.04 -32.91
C ALA A 379 -39.45 -6.42 -32.70
N GLY A 380 -39.29 -6.94 -31.48
CA GLY A 380 -39.70 -8.28 -31.07
C GLY A 380 -39.37 -8.45 -29.58
N GLY A 381 -40.27 -9.06 -28.83
CA GLY A 381 -40.19 -9.13 -27.36
C GLY A 381 -38.92 -9.84 -26.84
N GLY A 382 -38.42 -9.37 -25.69
CA GLY A 382 -37.27 -9.95 -24.99
C GLY A 382 -36.20 -8.91 -24.60
N ALA A 383 -35.37 -9.24 -23.60
CA ALA A 383 -34.31 -8.36 -23.12
C ALA A 383 -33.14 -8.23 -24.12
N ILE A 384 -32.38 -7.14 -23.97
CA ILE A 384 -31.16 -6.84 -24.72
C ILE A 384 -29.97 -6.91 -23.77
N LEU A 385 -29.05 -7.83 -24.00
CA LEU A 385 -27.73 -7.85 -23.39
C LEU A 385 -26.84 -6.84 -24.13
N LEU A 386 -26.47 -5.76 -23.45
CA LEU A 386 -25.59 -4.70 -23.96
C LEU A 386 -24.17 -4.90 -23.43
N VAL A 387 -23.21 -4.93 -24.36
CA VAL A 387 -21.78 -4.84 -24.06
C VAL A 387 -21.18 -3.62 -24.75
N SER A 388 -20.29 -2.91 -24.06
CA SER A 388 -19.56 -1.74 -24.58
C SER A 388 -18.06 -1.95 -24.40
N VAL A 389 -17.29 -1.85 -25.47
CA VAL A 389 -15.84 -2.12 -25.46
C VAL A 389 -15.08 -1.20 -26.38
N ASP A 390 -13.76 -1.16 -26.21
CA ASP A 390 -12.86 -0.67 -27.25
C ASP A 390 -12.61 -1.74 -28.33
N SER A 391 -11.98 -1.31 -29.43
CA SER A 391 -11.59 -2.17 -30.56
C SER A 391 -10.67 -3.33 -30.16
N GLY A 392 -9.77 -3.15 -29.19
CA GLY A 392 -8.84 -4.17 -28.74
C GLY A 392 -9.53 -5.29 -27.96
N TYR A 393 -10.42 -4.94 -27.04
CA TYR A 393 -11.24 -5.87 -26.27
C TYR A 393 -12.22 -6.63 -27.17
N TRP A 394 -12.82 -5.97 -28.17
CA TRP A 394 -13.66 -6.64 -29.14
C TRP A 394 -12.92 -7.76 -29.88
N ARG A 395 -11.74 -7.47 -30.43
CA ARG A 395 -10.93 -8.49 -31.12
C ARG A 395 -10.55 -9.65 -30.21
N ARG A 396 -10.25 -9.37 -28.94
CA ARG A 396 -9.80 -10.39 -27.98
C ARG A 396 -10.94 -11.28 -27.48
N PHE A 397 -12.11 -10.70 -27.19
CA PHE A 397 -13.16 -11.41 -26.44
C PHE A 397 -14.48 -11.54 -27.19
N GLY A 398 -14.73 -10.77 -28.26
CA GLY A 398 -16.02 -10.71 -28.94
C GLY A 398 -16.51 -12.05 -29.49
N GLY A 399 -15.61 -12.85 -30.06
CA GLY A 399 -15.93 -14.21 -30.52
C GLY A 399 -16.36 -15.14 -29.38
N TRP A 400 -15.63 -15.10 -28.27
CA TRP A 400 -15.92 -15.89 -27.07
C TRP A 400 -17.22 -15.44 -26.40
N PHE A 401 -17.44 -14.13 -26.25
CA PHE A 401 -18.68 -13.60 -25.66
C PHE A 401 -19.91 -14.07 -26.45
N LEU A 402 -19.89 -13.89 -27.78
CA LEU A 402 -21.03 -14.25 -28.62
C LEU A 402 -21.31 -15.76 -28.66
N SER A 403 -20.29 -16.61 -28.51
CA SER A 403 -20.51 -18.07 -28.48
C SER A 403 -21.28 -18.53 -27.23
N HIS A 404 -21.26 -17.74 -26.15
CA HIS A 404 -22.01 -17.99 -24.93
C HIS A 404 -23.34 -17.22 -24.90
N ALA A 405 -23.30 -15.90 -25.15
CA ALA A 405 -24.48 -15.03 -25.09
C ALA A 405 -25.56 -15.41 -26.12
N LEU A 406 -25.16 -15.97 -27.27
CA LEU A 406 -26.07 -16.41 -28.34
C LEU A 406 -26.13 -17.94 -28.48
N LYS A 407 -25.73 -18.68 -27.43
CA LYS A 407 -25.76 -20.15 -27.43
C LYS A 407 -27.19 -20.70 -27.54
N ASP A 408 -28.16 -20.06 -26.87
CA ASP A 408 -29.56 -20.50 -26.85
C ASP A 408 -30.37 -19.85 -28.00
N PRO A 409 -31.00 -20.65 -28.88
CA PRO A 409 -31.87 -20.17 -29.97
C PRO A 409 -33.11 -19.37 -29.50
N ALA A 410 -33.61 -19.63 -28.30
CA ALA A 410 -34.73 -18.90 -27.66
C ALA A 410 -34.25 -17.84 -26.64
N GLY A 411 -32.93 -17.62 -26.55
CA GLY A 411 -32.30 -16.71 -25.60
C GLY A 411 -32.35 -15.22 -25.96
N ASP A 412 -31.66 -14.42 -25.18
CA ASP A 412 -31.69 -12.95 -25.23
C ASP A 412 -31.10 -12.37 -26.53
N ARG A 413 -31.46 -11.11 -26.83
CA ARG A 413 -30.85 -10.33 -27.91
C ARG A 413 -29.54 -9.73 -27.42
N VAL A 414 -28.57 -9.55 -28.30
CA VAL A 414 -27.28 -8.94 -27.98
C VAL A 414 -27.11 -7.65 -28.78
N HIS A 415 -26.65 -6.61 -28.11
CA HIS A 415 -26.19 -5.38 -28.72
C HIS A 415 -24.71 -5.15 -28.38
N VAL A 416 -23.87 -5.03 -29.40
CA VAL A 416 -22.44 -4.74 -29.24
C VAL A 416 -22.18 -3.28 -29.57
N HIS A 417 -21.66 -2.53 -28.62
CA HIS A 417 -21.17 -1.17 -28.84
C HIS A 417 -19.64 -1.13 -28.86
N ILE A 418 -19.06 -0.55 -29.91
CA ILE A 418 -17.60 -0.34 -29.99
C ILE A 418 -17.29 1.15 -30.01
N VAL A 419 -16.52 1.58 -29.01
CA VAL A 419 -15.93 2.92 -28.93
C VAL A 419 -14.60 2.92 -29.66
N ASN A 420 -14.37 3.95 -30.47
CA ASN A 420 -13.19 4.15 -31.30
C ASN A 420 -12.83 2.90 -32.13
N PRO A 421 -13.72 2.46 -33.04
CA PRO A 421 -13.53 1.24 -33.81
C PRO A 421 -12.35 1.34 -34.78
N GLY A 422 -11.61 0.23 -34.90
CA GLY A 422 -10.59 0.01 -35.90
C GLY A 422 -11.19 -0.23 -37.29
N ALA A 423 -10.32 -0.33 -38.30
CA ALA A 423 -10.72 -0.42 -39.71
C ALA A 423 -11.59 -1.66 -40.03
N GLU A 424 -11.36 -2.77 -39.32
CA GLU A 424 -12.03 -4.06 -39.61
C GLU A 424 -13.30 -4.29 -38.78
N ASP A 425 -13.49 -3.55 -37.68
CA ASP A 425 -14.51 -3.86 -36.68
C ASP A 425 -15.93 -3.79 -37.26
N ARG A 426 -16.19 -2.81 -38.13
CA ARG A 426 -17.48 -2.68 -38.82
C ARG A 426 -17.79 -3.89 -39.69
N ALA A 427 -16.83 -4.29 -40.53
CA ALA A 427 -17.01 -5.43 -41.43
C ALA A 427 -17.17 -6.74 -40.66
N ASP A 428 -16.44 -6.91 -39.56
CA ASP A 428 -16.61 -8.05 -38.66
C ASP A 428 -18.00 -8.10 -38.02
N LEU A 429 -18.47 -6.98 -37.46
CA LEU A 429 -19.80 -6.87 -36.88
C LEU A 429 -20.92 -7.11 -37.91
N ASP A 430 -20.80 -6.53 -39.11
CA ASP A 430 -21.76 -6.74 -40.21
C ASP A 430 -21.87 -8.22 -40.58
N ARG A 431 -20.75 -8.91 -40.75
CA ARG A 431 -20.73 -10.36 -41.04
C ARG A 431 -21.39 -11.16 -39.91
N ARG A 432 -21.09 -10.84 -38.65
CA ARG A 432 -21.64 -11.56 -37.49
C ARG A 432 -23.14 -11.32 -37.32
N CYS A 433 -23.61 -10.10 -37.57
CA CYS A 433 -25.04 -9.76 -37.58
C CYS A 433 -25.78 -10.48 -38.71
N ALA A 434 -25.22 -10.52 -39.92
CA ALA A 434 -25.81 -11.24 -41.05
C ALA A 434 -25.96 -12.74 -40.75
N ALA A 435 -25.02 -13.33 -40.00
CA ALA A 435 -25.11 -14.72 -39.55
C ALA A 435 -26.14 -14.97 -38.44
N ARG A 436 -26.67 -13.91 -37.78
CA ARG A 436 -27.58 -14.00 -36.63
C ARG A 436 -28.69 -12.93 -36.69
N PRO A 437 -29.53 -12.94 -37.74
CA PRO A 437 -30.52 -11.89 -37.97
C PRO A 437 -31.50 -11.78 -36.81
N GLY A 438 -31.78 -10.55 -36.37
CA GLY A 438 -32.73 -10.25 -35.28
C GLY A 438 -32.25 -10.57 -33.86
N ARG A 439 -31.13 -11.29 -33.71
CA ARG A 439 -30.54 -11.66 -32.41
C ARG A 439 -29.30 -10.85 -32.05
N LEU A 440 -28.57 -10.36 -33.04
CA LEU A 440 -27.39 -9.52 -32.87
C LEU A 440 -27.58 -8.18 -33.57
N SER A 441 -27.19 -7.12 -32.87
CA SER A 441 -27.16 -5.74 -33.39
C SER A 441 -25.90 -5.04 -32.90
N TRP A 442 -25.54 -3.93 -33.51
CA TRP A 442 -24.34 -3.20 -33.15
C TRP A 442 -24.50 -1.69 -33.28
N SER A 443 -23.65 -0.96 -32.56
CA SER A 443 -23.42 0.46 -32.72
C SER A 443 -21.94 0.79 -32.61
N LEU A 444 -21.53 1.89 -33.24
CA LEU A 444 -20.17 2.39 -33.24
C LEU A 444 -20.15 3.82 -32.76
N GLU A 445 -19.12 4.21 -32.03
CA GLU A 445 -18.90 5.60 -31.62
C GLU A 445 -17.45 6.00 -31.88
N ARG A 446 -17.23 7.16 -32.48
CA ARG A 446 -15.90 7.78 -32.57
C ARG A 446 -15.87 9.01 -31.68
N ILE A 447 -14.97 9.04 -30.72
CA ILE A 447 -14.79 10.12 -29.77
C ILE A 447 -13.30 10.48 -29.64
N ASP A 448 -13.02 11.78 -29.68
CA ASP A 448 -11.68 12.32 -29.41
C ASP A 448 -11.58 12.73 -27.93
N LEU A 449 -10.71 12.03 -27.19
CA LEU A 449 -10.39 12.30 -25.79
C LEU A 449 -8.93 12.73 -25.61
N SER A 450 -8.27 13.19 -26.67
CA SER A 450 -6.86 13.61 -26.64
C SER A 450 -6.58 14.78 -25.71
N ALA A 451 -7.60 15.62 -25.46
CA ALA A 451 -7.53 16.72 -24.49
C ALA A 451 -7.77 16.27 -23.03
N HIS A 452 -8.17 15.01 -22.81
CA HIS A 452 -8.38 14.45 -21.48
C HIS A 452 -7.11 13.80 -20.93
N ALA A 453 -7.15 13.44 -19.64
CA ALA A 453 -6.04 12.77 -19.00
C ALA A 453 -5.75 11.39 -19.62
N PRO A 454 -4.48 10.92 -19.60
CA PRO A 454 -4.17 9.54 -19.98
C PRO A 454 -5.07 8.54 -19.25
N GLY A 455 -5.62 7.56 -19.99
CA GLY A 455 -6.57 6.57 -19.47
C GLY A 455 -8.04 7.00 -19.47
N ALA A 456 -8.37 8.23 -19.91
CA ALA A 456 -9.76 8.67 -20.08
C ALA A 456 -10.54 7.79 -21.07
N GLU A 457 -9.88 7.33 -22.15
CA GLU A 457 -10.48 6.39 -23.12
C GLU A 457 -10.93 5.08 -22.47
N THR A 458 -10.08 4.52 -21.61
CA THR A 458 -10.39 3.29 -20.86
C THR A 458 -11.59 3.50 -19.92
N THR A 459 -11.67 4.66 -19.29
CA THR A 459 -12.81 5.03 -18.46
C THR A 459 -14.06 5.26 -19.30
N TYR A 460 -13.92 5.84 -20.50
CA TYR A 460 -15.03 6.24 -21.34
C TYR A 460 -15.77 5.06 -21.94
N TYR A 461 -15.10 4.04 -22.50
CA TYR A 461 -15.84 2.90 -23.05
C TYR A 461 -16.66 2.16 -21.99
N ALA A 462 -16.15 2.12 -20.74
CA ALA A 462 -16.86 1.60 -19.58
C ALA A 462 -18.02 2.50 -19.16
N CYS A 463 -18.03 3.79 -19.52
CA CYS A 463 -19.14 4.69 -19.24
C CYS A 463 -20.14 4.78 -20.42
N ALA A 464 -19.69 4.56 -21.66
CA ALA A 464 -20.50 4.67 -22.87
C ALA A 464 -21.73 3.77 -22.84
N ARG A 465 -21.62 2.60 -22.19
CA ARG A 465 -22.73 1.65 -21.98
C ARG A 465 -23.99 2.29 -21.38
N PHE A 466 -23.88 3.31 -20.54
CA PHE A 466 -25.06 3.97 -19.95
C PHE A 466 -25.80 4.87 -20.95
N PHE A 467 -25.06 5.59 -21.80
CA PHE A 467 -25.65 6.39 -22.87
C PHE A 467 -26.31 5.50 -23.93
N VAL A 468 -25.63 4.42 -24.31
CA VAL A 468 -26.15 3.46 -25.29
C VAL A 468 -27.35 2.69 -24.74
N ALA A 469 -27.34 2.32 -23.45
CA ALA A 469 -28.49 1.68 -22.82
C ALA A 469 -29.73 2.59 -22.86
N LEU A 470 -29.58 3.88 -22.61
CA LEU A 470 -30.68 4.84 -22.69
C LEU A 470 -31.23 4.93 -24.12
N ASP A 471 -30.35 5.07 -25.12
CA ASP A 471 -30.75 5.09 -26.53
C ASP A 471 -31.49 3.80 -26.94
N LEU A 472 -31.03 2.63 -26.47
CA LEU A 472 -31.69 1.36 -26.74
C LEU A 472 -33.07 1.26 -26.10
N LEU A 473 -33.22 1.70 -24.84
CA LEU A 473 -34.52 1.74 -24.17
C LEU A 473 -35.50 2.66 -24.91
N ASP A 474 -35.04 3.83 -25.39
CA ASP A 474 -35.87 4.79 -26.11
C ASP A 474 -36.30 4.27 -27.48
N ARG A 475 -35.45 3.50 -28.16
CA ARG A 475 -35.71 2.98 -29.51
C ARG A 475 -36.50 1.68 -29.53
N THR A 476 -36.37 0.85 -28.50
CA THR A 476 -36.87 -0.54 -28.54
C THR A 476 -37.94 -0.85 -27.52
N GLU A 477 -38.10 0.00 -26.49
CA GLU A 477 -38.99 -0.25 -25.34
C GLU A 477 -38.79 -1.64 -24.70
N ALA A 478 -37.58 -2.19 -24.79
CA ALA A 478 -37.22 -3.49 -24.22
C ALA A 478 -36.26 -3.34 -23.05
N PRO A 479 -36.32 -4.23 -22.04
CA PRO A 479 -35.34 -4.21 -20.95
C PRO A 479 -33.91 -4.34 -21.47
N VAL A 480 -33.00 -3.53 -20.95
CA VAL A 480 -31.56 -3.55 -21.30
C VAL A 480 -30.77 -4.03 -20.09
N PHE A 481 -29.93 -5.04 -20.30
CA PHE A 481 -29.00 -5.57 -19.31
C PHE A 481 -27.58 -5.23 -19.73
N ILE A 482 -26.94 -4.38 -18.95
CA ILE A 482 -25.54 -4.03 -19.12
C ILE A 482 -24.68 -5.17 -18.55
N THR A 483 -23.73 -5.64 -19.35
CA THR A 483 -22.76 -6.68 -18.98
C THR A 483 -21.35 -6.36 -19.48
N ASP A 484 -20.36 -7.06 -18.94
CA ASP A 484 -18.99 -7.05 -19.44
C ASP A 484 -18.78 -8.10 -20.55
N ILE A 485 -17.77 -7.87 -21.40
CA ILE A 485 -17.47 -8.75 -22.55
C ILE A 485 -16.85 -10.08 -22.13
N ASP A 486 -16.26 -10.15 -20.95
CA ASP A 486 -15.69 -11.36 -20.35
C ASP A 486 -16.71 -12.11 -19.47
N ALA A 487 -17.97 -11.67 -19.45
CA ALA A 487 -19.04 -12.41 -18.82
C ALA A 487 -19.45 -13.64 -19.63
N ARG A 488 -19.57 -14.79 -18.97
CA ARG A 488 -20.08 -16.03 -19.53
C ARG A 488 -21.56 -16.16 -19.23
N CYS A 489 -22.39 -16.10 -20.26
CA CYS A 489 -23.82 -16.43 -20.15
C CYS A 489 -23.98 -17.97 -20.02
N THR A 490 -24.44 -18.44 -18.87
CA THR A 490 -24.60 -19.88 -18.57
C THR A 490 -26.00 -20.39 -18.91
N ALA A 491 -27.00 -19.51 -18.89
CA ALA A 491 -28.40 -19.78 -19.23
C ALA A 491 -29.09 -18.47 -19.69
N PRO A 492 -30.19 -18.54 -20.45
CA PRO A 492 -30.99 -17.36 -20.78
C PRO A 492 -31.52 -16.64 -19.54
N LEU A 493 -31.74 -15.33 -19.63
CA LEU A 493 -32.44 -14.58 -18.58
C LEU A 493 -33.84 -15.17 -18.33
N PRO A 494 -34.33 -15.24 -17.09
CA PRO A 494 -35.69 -15.67 -16.76
C PRO A 494 -36.78 -14.89 -17.52
N PRO A 495 -37.93 -15.51 -17.85
CA PRO A 495 -39.03 -14.84 -18.55
C PRO A 495 -39.48 -13.53 -17.89
N ASP A 496 -39.54 -13.46 -16.57
CA ASP A 496 -39.94 -12.28 -15.80
C ASP A 496 -38.90 -11.15 -15.89
N LEU A 497 -37.60 -11.49 -15.90
CA LEU A 497 -36.55 -10.50 -16.21
C LEU A 497 -36.62 -10.02 -17.66
N ARG A 498 -36.86 -10.92 -18.61
CA ARG A 498 -37.00 -10.55 -20.04
C ARG A 498 -38.21 -9.65 -20.32
N SER A 499 -39.28 -9.78 -19.52
CA SER A 499 -40.49 -8.98 -19.67
C SER A 499 -40.35 -7.54 -19.16
N GLY A 500 -39.55 -7.30 -18.12
CA GLY A 500 -39.44 -5.99 -17.48
C GLY A 500 -40.70 -5.49 -16.77
N ALA A 501 -41.72 -6.33 -16.54
CA ALA A 501 -43.04 -5.86 -16.06
C ALA A 501 -43.04 -5.42 -14.58
N ASP A 502 -42.35 -6.17 -13.72
CA ASP A 502 -42.48 -6.06 -12.26
C ASP A 502 -41.28 -5.41 -11.56
N TRP A 503 -40.37 -4.81 -12.32
CA TRP A 503 -39.15 -4.19 -11.80
C TRP A 503 -38.76 -2.98 -12.64
N ASP A 504 -38.04 -2.05 -12.03
CA ASP A 504 -37.48 -0.89 -12.71
C ASP A 504 -35.97 -1.06 -12.91
N LEU A 505 -35.28 -1.56 -11.87
CA LEU A 505 -33.86 -1.88 -11.90
C LEU A 505 -33.60 -3.28 -11.37
N THR A 506 -32.61 -3.94 -11.96
CA THR A 506 -32.03 -5.18 -11.47
C THR A 506 -30.54 -4.98 -11.28
N ILE A 507 -30.00 -5.29 -10.09
CA ILE A 507 -28.58 -5.08 -9.79
C ILE A 507 -27.93 -6.35 -9.26
N MET A 508 -26.63 -6.47 -9.49
CA MET A 508 -25.74 -7.37 -8.75
C MET A 508 -25.03 -6.61 -7.65
N ARG A 509 -25.11 -7.14 -6.42
CA ARG A 509 -24.58 -6.52 -5.21
C ARG A 509 -23.53 -7.38 -4.55
N ASP A 510 -22.36 -6.80 -4.31
CA ASP A 510 -21.32 -7.38 -3.46
C ASP A 510 -21.55 -6.96 -2.00
N ARG A 511 -21.83 -7.95 -1.14
CA ARG A 511 -22.14 -7.71 0.28
C ARG A 511 -20.92 -7.66 1.18
N ARG A 512 -19.71 -7.77 0.62
CA ARG A 512 -18.45 -7.67 1.38
C ARG A 512 -18.08 -6.24 1.78
N ALA A 513 -18.95 -5.27 1.47
CA ALA A 513 -18.83 -3.87 1.87
C ALA A 513 -17.47 -3.25 1.48
N ARG A 514 -17.11 -3.43 0.20
CA ARG A 514 -15.83 -3.00 -0.38
C ARG A 514 -15.86 -1.54 -0.82
N GLY A 515 -17.05 -0.95 -0.90
CA GLY A 515 -17.25 0.49 -1.11
C GLY A 515 -18.13 0.81 -2.31
N PRO A 516 -18.46 2.09 -2.51
CA PRO A 516 -19.42 2.54 -3.53
C PRO A 516 -18.98 2.26 -4.99
N PHE A 517 -17.73 1.86 -5.21
CA PHE A 517 -17.17 1.52 -6.52
C PHE A 517 -16.95 0.00 -6.70
N ASP A 518 -17.30 -0.81 -5.69
CA ASP A 518 -17.14 -2.27 -5.69
C ASP A 518 -18.41 -3.01 -5.18
N ASP A 519 -19.42 -2.28 -4.67
CA ASP A 519 -20.64 -2.85 -4.09
C ASP A 519 -21.76 -3.07 -5.11
N LEU A 520 -21.95 -2.15 -6.06
CA LEU A 520 -22.87 -2.33 -7.18
C LEU A 520 -22.01 -2.73 -8.37
N ILE A 521 -22.11 -4.00 -8.78
CA ILE A 521 -21.28 -4.53 -9.86
C ILE A 521 -22.04 -4.36 -11.17
N VAL A 522 -21.65 -3.33 -11.94
CA VAL A 522 -22.32 -2.94 -13.19
C VAL A 522 -22.26 -4.00 -14.29
N SER A 523 -21.38 -4.99 -14.16
CA SER A 523 -21.32 -6.19 -14.99
C SER A 523 -22.64 -6.99 -15.01
N PHE A 524 -23.58 -6.67 -14.13
CA PHE A 524 -24.98 -7.05 -14.25
C PHE A 524 -25.90 -5.94 -13.72
N LEU A 525 -26.28 -5.02 -14.62
CA LEU A 525 -27.26 -3.96 -14.36
C LEU A 525 -28.39 -4.04 -15.39
N GLY A 526 -29.55 -4.52 -14.98
CA GLY A 526 -30.78 -4.50 -15.75
C GLY A 526 -31.56 -3.20 -15.54
N VAL A 527 -32.06 -2.63 -16.63
CA VAL A 527 -32.92 -1.44 -16.62
C VAL A 527 -34.16 -1.73 -17.45
N ALA A 528 -35.34 -1.62 -16.83
CA ALA A 528 -36.61 -1.81 -17.51
C ALA A 528 -37.01 -0.52 -18.26
N PRO A 529 -37.83 -0.62 -19.33
CA PRO A 529 -38.28 0.52 -20.14
C PRO A 529 -39.34 1.39 -19.44
N THR A 530 -39.26 1.54 -18.11
CA THR A 530 -40.16 2.34 -17.30
C THR A 530 -39.66 3.78 -17.16
N ALA A 531 -40.54 4.69 -16.75
CA ALA A 531 -40.15 6.08 -16.46
C ALA A 531 -39.04 6.16 -15.40
N ALA A 532 -39.07 5.26 -14.41
CA ALA A 532 -38.04 5.16 -13.39
C ALA A 532 -36.70 4.67 -13.97
N GLY A 533 -36.72 3.63 -14.83
CA GLY A 533 -35.51 3.14 -15.49
C GLY A 533 -34.84 4.20 -16.38
N ARG A 534 -35.63 4.93 -17.18
CA ARG A 534 -35.14 6.04 -18.01
C ARG A 534 -34.58 7.18 -17.18
N ALA A 535 -35.28 7.58 -16.10
CA ALA A 535 -34.81 8.62 -15.20
C ALA A 535 -33.50 8.24 -14.49
N PHE A 536 -33.33 6.96 -14.14
CA PHE A 536 -32.12 6.44 -13.52
C PHE A 536 -30.93 6.57 -14.48
N LEU A 537 -31.03 6.02 -15.69
CA LEU A 537 -29.96 6.12 -16.68
C LEU A 537 -29.68 7.55 -17.12
N GLY A 538 -30.71 8.39 -17.25
CA GLY A 538 -30.53 9.81 -17.56
C GLY A 538 -29.71 10.54 -16.50
N LEU A 539 -29.97 10.27 -15.21
CA LEU A 539 -29.21 10.87 -14.12
C LEU A 539 -27.79 10.29 -14.01
N VAL A 540 -27.61 8.98 -14.22
CA VAL A 540 -26.29 8.34 -14.28
C VAL A 540 -25.46 8.89 -15.44
N GLY A 541 -26.06 9.06 -16.63
CA GLY A 541 -25.41 9.68 -17.78
C GLY A 541 -25.02 11.15 -17.53
N ALA A 542 -25.91 11.92 -16.91
CA ALA A 542 -25.59 13.29 -16.49
C ALA A 542 -24.44 13.35 -15.48
N TYR A 543 -24.43 12.43 -14.51
CA TYR A 543 -23.37 12.29 -13.53
C TYR A 543 -22.03 11.99 -14.21
N ILE A 544 -21.98 10.93 -15.02
CA ILE A 544 -20.78 10.52 -15.76
C ILE A 544 -20.25 11.69 -16.59
N GLY A 545 -21.14 12.31 -17.36
CA GLY A 545 -20.76 13.39 -18.25
C GLY A 545 -20.27 14.63 -17.52
N TRP A 546 -20.75 14.91 -16.31
CA TRP A 546 -20.23 16.00 -15.47
C TRP A 546 -18.73 15.85 -15.19
N PHE A 547 -18.29 14.63 -14.88
CA PHE A 547 -16.88 14.34 -14.61
C PHE A 547 -16.02 14.42 -15.88
N PHE A 548 -16.51 13.90 -17.02
CA PHE A 548 -15.81 13.99 -18.30
C PHE A 548 -15.68 15.41 -18.82
N ASP A 549 -16.75 16.20 -18.75
CA ASP A 549 -16.80 17.59 -19.19
C ASP A 549 -15.82 18.50 -18.43
N ARG A 550 -15.37 18.06 -17.25
CA ARG A 550 -14.45 18.78 -16.37
C ARG A 550 -13.03 18.19 -16.39
N GLY A 551 -12.79 17.11 -17.15
CA GLY A 551 -11.51 16.39 -17.13
C GLY A 551 -11.22 15.68 -15.80
N GLU A 552 -12.24 15.45 -14.99
CA GLU A 552 -12.12 14.88 -13.63
C GLU A 552 -12.40 13.36 -13.60
N ALA A 553 -12.90 12.79 -14.70
CA ALA A 553 -13.24 11.38 -14.83
C ALA A 553 -12.02 10.48 -14.59
N ALA A 554 -12.23 9.39 -13.87
CA ALA A 554 -11.23 8.37 -13.59
C ALA A 554 -11.86 6.99 -13.54
N TRP A 555 -11.01 5.95 -13.61
CA TRP A 555 -11.42 4.55 -13.45
C TRP A 555 -12.33 4.37 -12.22
N THR A 556 -13.34 3.51 -12.33
CA THR A 556 -14.47 3.28 -11.39
C THR A 556 -15.64 4.28 -11.42
N LEU A 557 -15.59 5.32 -12.25
CA LEU A 557 -16.73 6.24 -12.41
C LEU A 557 -18.00 5.51 -12.87
N ASP A 558 -17.85 4.49 -13.72
CA ASP A 558 -18.93 3.63 -14.20
C ASP A 558 -19.62 2.87 -13.05
N GLN A 559 -18.92 2.56 -11.96
CA GLN A 559 -19.47 1.93 -10.76
C GLN A 559 -20.01 2.97 -9.76
N ALA A 560 -19.26 4.06 -9.54
CA ALA A 560 -19.57 5.08 -8.55
C ALA A 560 -20.84 5.88 -8.88
N ALA A 561 -21.05 6.22 -10.16
CA ALA A 561 -22.20 7.01 -10.61
C ALA A 561 -23.55 6.30 -10.35
N PRO A 562 -23.80 5.06 -10.83
CA PRO A 562 -25.05 4.35 -10.53
C PRO A 562 -25.23 4.08 -9.04
N TYR A 563 -24.16 3.80 -8.30
CA TYR A 563 -24.24 3.62 -6.85
C TYR A 563 -24.71 4.91 -6.14
N ALA A 564 -24.11 6.06 -6.45
CA ALA A 564 -24.45 7.34 -5.83
C ALA A 564 -25.89 7.76 -6.15
N VAL A 565 -26.34 7.55 -7.39
CA VAL A 565 -27.73 7.80 -7.80
C VAL A 565 -28.72 6.91 -7.03
N LEU A 566 -28.48 5.60 -6.99
CA LEU A 566 -29.35 4.66 -6.29
C LEU A 566 -29.39 4.94 -4.78
N HIS A 567 -28.24 5.27 -4.19
CA HIS A 567 -28.14 5.66 -2.78
C HIS A 567 -29.02 6.89 -2.47
N ASP A 568 -28.95 7.94 -3.28
CA ASP A 568 -29.76 9.14 -3.06
C ASP A 568 -31.26 8.89 -3.26
N TRP A 569 -31.63 8.12 -4.28
CA TRP A 569 -33.03 7.73 -4.51
C TRP A 569 -33.60 6.97 -3.32
N THR A 570 -32.86 5.99 -2.82
CA THR A 570 -33.26 5.21 -1.64
C THR A 570 -33.42 6.13 -0.42
N ARG A 571 -32.45 7.01 -0.18
CA ARG A 571 -32.46 7.97 0.93
C ARG A 571 -33.64 8.96 0.86
N ARG A 572 -34.09 9.34 -0.33
CA ARG A 572 -35.22 10.28 -0.55
C ARG A 572 -36.58 9.58 -0.63
N GLY A 573 -36.67 8.27 -0.41
CA GLY A 573 -37.92 7.53 -0.56
C GLY A 573 -38.40 7.42 -2.01
N ARG A 574 -37.50 7.59 -2.98
CA ARG A 574 -37.73 7.46 -4.43
C ARG A 574 -37.16 6.13 -4.95
N ALA A 575 -37.12 5.11 -4.10
CA ALA A 575 -36.52 3.82 -4.46
C ALA A 575 -37.27 3.21 -5.66
N PRO A 576 -36.56 2.75 -6.69
CA PRO A 576 -37.18 2.03 -7.79
C PRO A 576 -37.71 0.68 -7.30
N ARG A 577 -38.58 0.02 -8.08
CA ARG A 577 -38.86 -1.42 -7.89
C ARG A 577 -37.59 -2.19 -8.20
N LEU A 578 -36.77 -2.39 -7.17
CA LEU A 578 -35.42 -2.92 -7.27
C LEU A 578 -35.43 -4.45 -7.04
N ARG A 579 -34.77 -5.18 -7.94
CA ARG A 579 -34.41 -6.59 -7.72
C ARG A 579 -32.91 -6.69 -7.49
N GLU A 580 -32.51 -7.26 -6.36
CA GLU A 580 -31.10 -7.43 -6.00
C GLU A 580 -30.69 -8.91 -6.10
N TYR A 581 -29.54 -9.14 -6.71
CA TYR A 581 -28.88 -10.45 -6.75
C TYR A 581 -27.52 -10.38 -6.06
N GLU A 582 -27.12 -11.46 -5.41
CA GLU A 582 -25.84 -11.53 -4.69
C GLU A 582 -24.69 -11.82 -5.66
N PHE A 583 -23.63 -11.01 -5.60
CA PHE A 583 -22.37 -11.24 -6.28
C PHE A 583 -21.83 -12.63 -5.89
N LEU A 584 -21.51 -13.48 -6.88
CA LEU A 584 -21.19 -14.92 -6.78
C LEU A 584 -22.36 -15.91 -6.73
N ARG A 585 -23.62 -15.46 -6.77
CA ARG A 585 -24.81 -16.33 -6.80
C ARG A 585 -25.77 -15.99 -7.94
N LEU A 586 -25.24 -15.65 -9.10
CA LEU A 586 -26.03 -15.50 -10.33
C LEU A 586 -26.05 -16.83 -11.10
N PRO A 587 -27.22 -17.45 -11.32
CA PRO A 587 -27.28 -18.71 -12.07
C PRO A 587 -27.16 -18.53 -13.59
N TRP A 588 -27.29 -17.30 -14.12
CA TRP A 588 -27.30 -17.00 -15.57
C TRP A 588 -26.00 -16.39 -16.09
N PHE A 589 -25.14 -15.92 -15.18
CA PHE A 589 -23.87 -15.28 -15.50
C PHE A 589 -22.78 -15.82 -14.59
N ASP A 590 -21.64 -16.12 -15.18
CA ASP A 590 -20.41 -16.40 -14.47
C ASP A 590 -19.29 -15.54 -15.07
N PHE A 591 -18.32 -15.19 -14.25
CA PHE A 591 -17.17 -14.36 -14.63
C PHE A 591 -15.93 -15.22 -14.44
N PRO A 592 -15.53 -16.02 -15.45
CA PRO A 592 -14.42 -16.94 -15.32
C PRO A 592 -13.16 -16.18 -14.91
N VAL A 593 -12.51 -16.67 -13.85
CA VAL A 593 -11.27 -16.10 -13.33
C VAL A 593 -10.20 -16.19 -14.41
N LYS A 594 -9.52 -15.08 -14.71
CA LYS A 594 -8.39 -15.04 -15.65
C LYS A 594 -7.33 -16.06 -15.20
N GLY A 595 -7.26 -17.21 -15.87
CA GLY A 595 -6.30 -18.28 -15.54
C GLY A 595 -6.81 -19.70 -15.76
N GLU A 596 -8.12 -19.91 -15.91
CA GLU A 596 -8.68 -21.21 -16.31
C GLU A 596 -9.15 -21.15 -17.76
N GLY A 597 -8.26 -21.53 -18.67
CA GLY A 597 -8.51 -21.68 -20.10
C GLY A 597 -7.58 -22.73 -20.68
#